data_AF-A0A0H4A6F3-F1
#
_entry.id   AF-A0A0H4A6F3-F1
#
_cell.length_a   1.000
_cell.length_b   1.000
_cell.length_c   1.000
_cell.angle_alpha   90.00
_cell.angle_beta   90.00
_cell.angle_gamma   90.00
#
_symmetry.space_group_name_H-M   'P 1'
#
loop_
_entity.id
_entity.type
_entity.pdbx_description
1 polymer ?
#
loop_
_entity_poly.entity_id
_entity_poly.type
_entity_poly.pdbx_seq_one_letter_code
_entity_poly.pdbx_strand_id
1 'polypeptide(L)'
;AMAGIQTGEVVLDIGSGAGLDAFLAAKQVGVAGMVIGVDMTPAMLERARRAAKNSGLSQVEFRRGQAEALPVEDDFVDVIISNCVINLTEDKGLVFREAYRVLKPGGR
;
A
#
# COMPACT_ATOMS: atom_id res chain seq x y z
N ALA A 1 2.68 -8.91 13.10
CA ALA A 1 3.47 -7.78 13.63
C ALA A 1 3.38 -6.66 12.62
N MET A 2 2.90 -5.46 12.98
CA MET A 2 3.05 -4.30 12.07
C MET A 2 4.55 -4.06 11.90
N ALA A 3 5.02 -3.89 10.66
CA ALA A 3 6.42 -4.00 10.24
C ALA A 3 7.38 -2.92 10.79
N GLY A 4 7.22 -2.47 12.04
CA GLY A 4 8.02 -1.41 12.63
C GLY A 4 7.93 -0.12 11.83
N ILE A 5 6.75 0.20 11.26
CA ILE A 5 6.52 1.43 10.49
C ILE A 5 6.88 2.65 11.35
N GLN A 6 7.65 3.56 10.79
CA GLN A 6 8.15 4.78 11.43
C GLN A 6 7.42 6.02 10.89
N THR A 7 7.41 7.07 11.71
CA THR A 7 6.89 8.38 11.30
C THR A 7 7.62 8.90 10.07
N GLY A 8 6.88 9.40 9.09
CA GLY A 8 7.44 9.98 7.86
C GLY A 8 7.72 8.97 6.73
N GLU A 9 7.61 7.67 6.98
CA GLU A 9 7.82 6.66 5.93
C GLU A 9 6.70 6.65 4.87
N VAL A 10 7.06 6.17 3.69
CA VAL A 10 6.13 5.84 2.60
C VAL A 10 5.80 4.35 2.66
N VAL A 11 4.53 4.03 2.87
CA VAL A 11 4.03 2.65 2.97
C VAL A 11 3.19 2.29 1.75
N LEU A 12 3.43 1.12 1.17
CA LEU A 12 2.57 0.51 0.17
C LEU A 12 1.77 -0.65 0.76
N ASP A 13 0.44 -0.61 0.62
CA ASP A 13 -0.47 -1.69 0.97
C ASP A 13 -0.96 -2.40 -0.31
N ILE A 14 -0.41 -3.59 -0.58
CA ILE A 14 -0.77 -4.40 -1.76
C ILE A 14 -2.05 -5.17 -1.45
N GLY A 15 -3.07 -5.00 -2.30
CA GLY A 15 -4.39 -5.59 -2.09
C GLY A 15 -5.15 -4.90 -0.97
N SER A 16 -5.09 -3.58 -0.92
CA SER A 16 -5.57 -2.78 0.22
C SER A 16 -7.07 -2.91 0.49
N GLY A 17 -7.86 -3.41 -0.47
CA GLY A 17 -9.31 -3.51 -0.34
C GLY A 17 -9.94 -2.16 0.02
N ALA A 18 -10.79 -2.16 1.04
CA ALA A 18 -11.42 -0.95 1.54
C ALA A 18 -10.50 -0.08 2.44
N GLY A 19 -9.21 -0.42 2.56
CA GLY A 19 -8.17 0.41 3.15
C GLY A 19 -7.88 0.19 4.64
N LEU A 20 -8.34 -0.92 5.24
CA LEU A 20 -8.17 -1.13 6.69
C LEU A 20 -6.69 -1.05 7.13
N ASP A 21 -5.81 -1.83 6.50
CA ASP A 21 -4.40 -1.88 6.84
C ASP A 21 -3.69 -0.56 6.45
N ALA A 22 -4.04 0.02 5.29
CA ALA A 22 -3.62 1.36 4.91
C ALA A 22 -3.96 2.44 5.96
N PHE A 23 -5.15 2.40 6.57
CA PHE A 23 -5.53 3.38 7.61
C PHE A 23 -4.80 3.16 8.93
N LEU A 24 -4.47 1.92 9.27
CA LEU A 24 -3.63 1.63 10.43
C LEU A 24 -2.20 2.13 10.20
N ALA A 25 -1.65 1.89 9.01
CA ALA A 25 -0.35 2.43 8.61
C ALA A 25 -0.35 3.97 8.61
N ALA A 26 -1.43 4.60 8.16
CA ALA A 26 -1.56 6.06 8.09
C ALA A 26 -1.45 6.74 9.46
N LYS A 27 -1.98 6.09 10.51
CA LYS A 27 -1.82 6.54 11.89
C LYS A 27 -0.38 6.47 12.37
N GLN A 28 0.36 5.45 11.92
CA GLN A 28 1.73 5.19 12.35
C GLN A 28 2.74 6.10 11.63
N VAL A 29 2.60 6.31 10.31
CA VAL A 29 3.49 7.21 9.56
C VAL A 29 3.22 8.70 9.87
N GLY A 30 2.01 9.02 10.35
CA GLY A 30 1.60 10.39 10.65
C GLY A 30 1.47 11.27 9.41
N VAL A 31 1.20 12.56 9.61
CA VAL A 31 0.95 13.54 8.52
C VAL A 31 2.18 13.84 7.66
N ALA A 32 3.38 13.50 8.13
CA ALA A 32 4.63 13.69 7.41
C ALA A 32 4.98 12.52 6.49
N GLY A 33 4.31 11.37 6.64
CA GLY A 33 4.51 10.20 5.79
C GLY A 33 3.44 10.10 4.72
N MET A 34 3.38 8.93 4.06
CA MET A 34 2.42 8.67 3.00
C MET A 34 2.03 7.19 2.99
N VAL A 35 0.77 6.91 2.66
CA VAL A 35 0.30 5.53 2.44
C VAL A 35 -0.37 5.43 1.08
N ILE A 36 0.08 4.46 0.29
CA ILE A 36 -0.50 4.11 -1.00
C ILE A 36 -1.16 2.75 -0.85
N GLY A 37 -2.49 2.68 -1.02
CA GLY A 37 -3.20 1.42 -1.19
C GLY A 37 -3.36 1.06 -2.65
N VAL A 38 -3.04 -0.18 -3.04
CA VAL A 38 -3.25 -0.70 -4.40
C VAL A 38 -4.32 -1.79 -4.36
N ASP A 39 -5.37 -1.63 -5.16
CA ASP A 39 -6.39 -2.65 -5.36
C ASP A 39 -6.85 -2.67 -6.83
N MET A 40 -7.19 -3.86 -7.34
CA MET A 40 -7.61 -4.01 -8.73
C MET A 40 -9.09 -3.65 -8.95
N THR A 41 -9.90 -3.70 -7.88
CA THR A 41 -11.36 -3.60 -7.96
C THR A 41 -11.84 -2.16 -7.77
N PRO A 42 -12.55 -1.58 -8.76
CA PRO A 42 -13.06 -0.21 -8.65
C PRO A 42 -13.96 0.01 -7.43
N ALA A 43 -14.76 -1.00 -7.05
CA ALA A 43 -15.66 -0.92 -5.91
C ALA A 43 -14.92 -0.80 -4.57
N MET A 44 -13.77 -1.48 -4.37
CA MET A 44 -12.98 -1.32 -3.15
C MET A 44 -12.30 0.03 -3.10
N LEU A 45 -11.72 0.49 -4.21
CA LEU A 45 -11.09 1.80 -4.31
C LEU A 45 -12.07 2.94 -3.98
N GLU A 46 -13.30 2.88 -4.50
CA GLU A 46 -14.33 3.87 -4.17
C GLU A 46 -14.67 3.90 -2.68
N ARG A 47 -14.79 2.72 -2.05
CA ARG A 47 -15.03 2.62 -0.60
C ARG A 47 -13.85 3.17 0.20
N ALA A 48 -12.63 2.81 -0.18
CA ALA A 48 -11.40 3.21 0.49
C ALA A 48 -11.17 4.73 0.41
N ARG A 49 -11.33 5.32 -0.79
CA ARG A 49 -11.22 6.78 -1.00
C ARG A 49 -12.26 7.56 -0.20
N ARG A 50 -13.50 7.08 -0.16
CA ARG A 50 -14.56 7.69 0.65
C ARG A 50 -14.23 7.63 2.14
N ALA A 51 -13.74 6.49 2.62
CA ALA A 51 -13.32 6.32 4.01
C ALA A 51 -12.15 7.25 4.37
N ALA A 52 -11.09 7.32 3.55
CA ALA A 52 -9.97 8.24 3.75
C ALA A 52 -10.43 9.70 3.86
N LYS A 53 -11.29 10.13 2.92
CA LYS A 53 -11.85 11.49 2.92
C LYS A 53 -12.66 11.77 4.20
N ASN A 54 -13.54 10.85 4.59
CA ASN A 54 -14.37 11.02 5.79
C ASN A 54 -13.54 11.02 7.08
N SER A 55 -12.38 10.35 7.07
CA SER A 55 -11.45 10.30 8.20
C SER A 55 -10.42 11.44 8.18
N GLY A 56 -10.43 12.33 7.18
CA GLY A 56 -9.46 13.43 7.07
C GLY A 56 -8.02 12.98 6.85
N LEU A 57 -7.81 11.78 6.30
CA LEU A 57 -6.48 11.20 6.07
C LEU A 57 -5.95 11.65 4.70
N SER A 58 -5.46 12.90 4.62
CA SER A 58 -4.95 13.48 3.38
C SER A 58 -3.66 12.85 2.86
N GLN A 59 -2.93 12.15 3.73
CA GLN A 59 -1.69 11.43 3.39
C GLN A 59 -1.91 10.01 2.86
N VAL A 60 -3.17 9.61 2.64
CA VAL A 60 -3.54 8.29 2.13
C VAL A 60 -4.15 8.42 0.75
N GLU A 61 -3.61 7.68 -0.21
CA GLU A 61 -4.19 7.58 -1.55
C GLU A 61 -4.37 6.13 -1.99
N PHE A 62 -5.29 5.92 -2.93
CA PHE A 62 -5.61 4.61 -3.47
C PHE A 62 -5.48 4.58 -4.98
N ARG A 63 -4.59 3.73 -5.47
CA ARG A 63 -4.27 3.56 -6.89
C ARG A 63 -4.87 2.25 -7.41
N ARG A 64 -5.38 2.27 -8.64
CA ARG A 64 -5.86 1.05 -9.30
C ARG A 64 -4.67 0.31 -9.89
N GLY A 65 -4.50 -0.96 -9.55
CA GLY A 65 -3.39 -1.78 -10.04
C GLY A 65 -3.51 -3.23 -9.60
N GLN A 66 -2.58 -4.05 -10.09
CA GLN A 66 -2.43 -5.45 -9.69
C GLN A 66 -1.12 -5.63 -8.93
N ALA A 67 -1.00 -6.70 -8.14
CA ALA A 67 0.22 -6.98 -7.38
C ALA A 67 1.40 -7.31 -8.32
N GLU A 68 1.10 -7.81 -9.51
CA GLU A 68 2.01 -8.17 -10.59
C GLU A 68 2.46 -6.97 -11.46
N ALA A 69 1.86 -5.79 -11.26
CA ALA A 69 2.18 -4.57 -11.99
C ALA A 69 1.79 -3.35 -11.13
N LEU A 70 2.66 -3.01 -10.18
CA LEU A 70 2.39 -1.99 -9.19
C LEU A 70 2.46 -0.59 -9.83
N PRO A 71 1.43 0.26 -9.69
CA PRO A 71 1.40 1.62 -10.23
C PRO A 71 2.20 2.58 -9.33
N VAL A 72 3.46 2.23 -9.07
CA VAL A 72 4.40 2.92 -8.18
C VAL A 72 5.77 2.91 -8.84
N GLU A 73 6.49 4.02 -8.71
CA GLU A 73 7.84 4.20 -9.22
C GLU A 73 8.85 3.25 -8.56
N ASP A 74 9.98 3.03 -9.23
CA ASP A 74 11.11 2.27 -8.70
C ASP A 74 11.69 2.98 -7.45
N ASP A 75 12.21 2.21 -6.50
CA ASP A 75 12.89 2.73 -5.30
C ASP A 75 12.11 3.84 -4.55
N PHE A 76 10.79 3.72 -4.46
CA PHE A 76 9.92 4.79 -3.99
C PHE A 76 9.39 4.60 -2.56
N VAL A 77 9.15 3.36 -2.13
CA VAL A 77 8.51 3.06 -0.84
C VAL A 77 9.51 2.54 0.18
N ASP A 78 9.28 2.86 1.45
CA ASP A 78 10.12 2.42 2.57
C ASP A 78 9.64 1.08 3.14
N VAL A 79 8.32 0.85 3.10
CA VAL A 79 7.67 -0.34 3.66
C VAL A 79 6.59 -0.88 2.74
N ILE A 80 6.56 -2.20 2.55
CA ILE A 80 5.46 -2.90 1.90
C ILE A 80 4.71 -3.75 2.93
N ILE A 81 3.39 -3.61 2.95
CA ILE A 81 2.48 -4.49 3.66
C ILE A 81 1.55 -5.17 2.66
N SER A 82 1.14 -6.38 3.00
CA SER A 82 0.17 -7.15 2.23
C SER A 82 -0.51 -8.13 3.18
N ASN A 83 -1.83 -8.19 3.12
CA ASN A 83 -2.60 -9.11 3.93
C ASN A 83 -3.38 -10.09 3.03
N CYS A 84 -2.93 -11.34 3.01
CA CYS A 84 -3.52 -12.48 2.28
C CYS A 84 -3.65 -12.36 0.75
N VAL A 85 -3.43 -11.19 0.11
CA VAL A 85 -3.61 -11.05 -1.34
C VAL A 85 -2.59 -11.84 -2.16
N ILE A 86 -1.33 -11.92 -1.70
CA ILE A 86 -0.26 -12.64 -2.43
C ILE A 86 -0.62 -14.11 -2.63
N ASN A 87 -1.37 -14.73 -1.71
CA ASN A 87 -1.80 -16.12 -1.82
C ASN A 87 -2.70 -16.36 -3.04
N LEU A 88 -3.44 -15.33 -3.46
CA LEU A 88 -4.42 -15.37 -4.55
C LEU A 88 -3.83 -14.97 -5.90
N THR A 89 -2.55 -14.57 -5.94
CA THR A 89 -1.86 -14.18 -7.18
C THR A 89 -1.41 -15.40 -7.97
N GLU A 90 -1.50 -15.31 -9.30
CA GLU A 90 -1.12 -16.38 -10.23
C GLU A 90 0.41 -16.52 -10.28
N ASP A 91 1.14 -15.42 -10.50
CA ASP A 91 2.60 -15.39 -10.54
C ASP A 91 3.17 -14.65 -9.32
N LYS A 92 3.37 -15.40 -8.24
CA LYS A 92 4.00 -14.89 -7.00
C LYS A 92 5.42 -14.38 -7.25
N GLY A 93 6.15 -14.95 -8.21
CA GLY A 93 7.50 -14.52 -8.55
C GLY A 93 7.52 -13.13 -9.17
N LEU A 94 6.52 -12.81 -10.00
CA LEU A 94 6.33 -11.46 -10.54
C LEU A 94 5.92 -10.47 -9.45
N VAL A 95 5.03 -10.87 -8.53
CA VAL A 95 4.65 -10.02 -7.38
C VAL A 95 5.87 -9.64 -6.53
N PHE A 96 6.73 -10.62 -6.19
CA PHE A 96 7.93 -10.31 -5.41
C PHE A 96 8.95 -9.48 -6.20
N ARG A 97 9.04 -9.65 -7.53
CA ARG A 97 9.87 -8.79 -8.39
C ARG A 97 9.36 -7.35 -8.39
N GLU A 98 8.05 -7.14 -8.52
CA GLU A 98 7.44 -5.81 -8.45
C GLU A 98 7.57 -5.18 -7.06
N ALA A 99 7.33 -5.95 -6.01
CA ALA A 99 7.53 -5.50 -4.64
C ALA A 99 8.98 -5.06 -4.42
N TYR A 100 9.96 -5.83 -4.91
CA TYR A 100 11.36 -5.44 -4.82
C TYR A 100 11.69 -4.19 -5.66
N ARG A 101 11.12 -4.06 -6.86
CA ARG A 101 11.34 -2.90 -7.75
C ARG A 101 10.94 -1.59 -7.09
N VAL A 102 9.78 -1.55 -6.43
CA VAL A 102 9.25 -0.31 -5.85
C VAL A 102 9.86 0.03 -4.50
N LEU A 103 10.53 -0.94 -3.85
CA LEU A 103 11.12 -0.80 -2.53
C LEU A 103 12.45 -0.06 -2.64
N LYS A 104 12.66 0.97 -1.82
CA LYS A 104 13.97 1.64 -1.70
C LYS A 104 15.06 0.65 -1.29
N PRO A 105 16.33 0.94 -1.59
CA PRO A 105 17.45 0.22 -1.00
C PRO A 105 17.37 0.28 0.54
N GLY A 106 17.27 -0.90 1.17
CA GLY A 106 17.11 -1.02 2.63
C GLY A 106 15.67 -0.90 3.15
N GLY A 107 14.69 -0.72 2.26
CA GLY A 107 13.28 -0.87 2.60
C GLY A 107 12.93 -2.32 2.97
N ARG A 108 11.71 -2.52 3.46
CA ARG A 108 11.24 -3.82 3.99
C ARG A 108 9.82 -4.19 3.61
#